data_AF-A0AA40J8G9-F1
#
_entry.id   AF-A0AA40J8G9-F1
#
_cell.length_a   1.000
_cell.length_b   1.000
_cell.length_c   1.000
_cell.angle_alpha   90.00
_cell.angle_beta   90.00
_cell.angle_gamma   90.00
#
_symmetry.space_group_name_H-M   'P 1'
#
loop_
_entity.id
_entity.type
_entity.pdbx_description
1 polymer ?
#
loop_
_entity_poly.entity_id
_entity_poly.type
_entity_poly.pdbx_seq_one_letter_code
_entity_poly.pdbx_strand_id
1 'polypeptide(L)' 'MMLQRRPAGHAVRTSKFTEEQIAYALKQAELGTPVAEVCRKMGSSDRTFYN' A
#
# COMPACT_ATOMS: atom_id res chain seq x y z
N MET A 1 8.24 27.94 -3.91
CA MET A 1 7.99 26.54 -4.34
C MET A 1 7.16 25.88 -3.25
N MET A 2 5.88 25.62 -3.54
CA MET A 2 4.90 25.15 -2.54
C MET A 2 5.25 23.73 -2.10
N LEU A 3 5.80 23.57 -0.89
CA LEU A 3 5.90 22.27 -0.23
C LEU A 3 4.48 21.86 0.20
N GLN A 4 3.73 21.29 -0.75
CA GLN A 4 2.40 20.76 -0.55
C GLN A 4 2.46 19.64 0.50
N ARG A 5 2.04 20.00 1.72
CA ARG A 5 1.29 19.18 2.69
C ARG A 5 1.62 17.69 2.67
N ARG A 6 2.44 17.23 3.62
CA ARG A 6 2.38 15.83 4.08
C ARG A 6 1.14 15.71 4.99
N PRO A 7 0.09 14.97 4.62
CA PRO A 7 -0.86 14.53 5.63
C PRO A 7 -0.13 13.51 6.53
N ALA A 8 0.30 13.97 7.71
CA ALA A 8 0.57 13.10 8.83
C ALA A 8 -0.78 12.63 9.37
N GLY A 9 -1.19 11.43 9.00
CA GLY A 9 -2.46 10.89 9.48
C GLY A 9 -2.72 9.48 8.97
N HIS A 10 -2.11 8.48 9.59
CA HIS A 10 -2.62 7.10 9.50
C HIS A 10 -2.58 6.47 10.88
N ALA A 11 -3.49 6.91 11.73
CA ALA A 11 -3.88 6.16 12.92
C ALA A 11 -5.20 5.43 12.61
N VAL A 12 -5.10 4.19 12.13
CA VAL A 12 -6.16 3.19 12.22
C VAL A 12 -5.50 1.89 12.69
N ARG A 13 -5.60 1.60 13.99
CA ARG A 13 -5.36 0.25 14.53
C ARG A 13 -6.71 -0.46 14.39
N THR A 14 -6.90 -1.40 13.47
CA THR A 14 -6.66 -2.84 13.65
C THR A 14 -6.36 -3.61 12.35
N SER A 15 -5.90 -2.95 11.28
CA SER A 15 -5.34 -3.62 10.10
C SER A 15 -4.03 -2.97 9.72
N LYS A 16 -3.00 -3.76 9.42
CA LYS A 16 -1.63 -3.29 9.14
C LYS A 16 -1.53 -2.40 7.87
N PHE A 17 -2.63 -2.23 7.13
CA PHE A 17 -2.72 -1.51 5.87
C PHE A 17 -3.94 -0.59 5.83
N THR A 18 -3.79 0.57 5.18
CA THR A 18 -4.88 1.51 4.92
C THR A 18 -5.74 1.02 3.74
N GLU A 19 -6.99 1.49 3.66
CA GLU A 19 -7.90 1.12 2.56
C GLU A 19 -7.34 1.51 1.19
N GLU A 20 -6.63 2.64 1.11
CA GLU A 20 -5.91 3.08 -0.09
C GLU A 20 -4.79 2.10 -0.49
N GLN A 21 -4.06 1.52 0.47
CA GLN A 21 -3.03 0.52 0.20
C GLN A 21 -3.65 -0.80 -0.33
N ILE A 22 -4.80 -1.20 0.20
CA ILE A 22 -5.53 -2.38 -0.27
C ILE A 22 -6.05 -2.16 -1.70
N ALA A 23 -6.66 -1.00 -1.97
CA ALA A 23 -7.12 -0.66 -3.32
C ALA A 23 -5.97 -0.59 -4.34
N TYR A 24 -4.81 -0.07 -3.93
CA TYR A 24 -3.61 -0.07 -4.75
C TYR A 24 -3.13 -1.50 -5.06
N ALA A 25 -3.05 -2.36 -4.05
CA ALA A 25 -2.65 -3.76 -4.19
C ALA A 25 -3.53 -4.53 -5.19
N LEU A 26 -4.86 -4.38 -5.07
CA LEU A 26 -5.83 -5.01 -5.96
C LEU A 26 -5.68 -4.51 -7.39
N LYS A 27 -5.60 -3.19 -7.58
CA LYS A 27 -5.45 -2.59 -8.91
C LYS A 27 -4.14 -3.01 -9.60
N GLN A 28 -3.06 -3.18 -8.83
CA GLN A 28 -1.80 -3.68 -9.37
C GLN A 28 -1.88 -5.16 -9.75
N ALA A 29 -2.57 -5.99 -8.96
CA ALA A 29 -2.82 -7.38 -9.30
C ALA A 29 -3.65 -7.52 -10.59
N GLU A 30 -4.67 -6.68 -10.78
CA GLU A 30 -5.47 -6.63 -12.01
C GLU A 30 -4.66 -6.23 -13.24
N LEU A 31 -3.67 -5.34 -13.06
CA LEU A 31 -2.76 -4.90 -14.12
C LEU A 31 -1.64 -5.92 -14.42
N GLY A 32 -1.61 -7.07 -13.73
CA GLY A 32 -0.57 -8.08 -13.87
C GLY A 32 0.78 -7.66 -13.29
N THR A 33 0.79 -6.66 -12.40
CA THR A 33 2.02 -6.20 -11.73
C THR A 33 2.48 -7.28 -10.75
N PRO A 34 3.76 -7.70 -10.79
CA PRO A 34 4.27 -8.70 -9.87
C PRO A 34 4.17 -8.21 -8.42
N VAL A 35 3.71 -9.10 -7.53
CA VAL A 35 3.53 -8.82 -6.10
C VAL A 35 4.81 -8.27 -5.45
N ALA A 36 5.98 -8.68 -5.93
CA ALA A 36 7.28 -8.16 -5.49
C ALA A 36 7.44 -6.64 -5.67
N GLU A 37 6.92 -6.07 -6.77
CA GLU A 37 6.95 -4.62 -7.01
C GLU A 37 5.93 -3.88 -6.15
N VAL A 38 4.74 -4.46 -5.97
CA VAL A 38 3.70 -3.93 -5.08
C VAL A 38 4.19 -3.89 -3.64
N CYS A 39 4.79 -4.99 -3.18
CA CYS A 39 5.45 -5.16 -1.88
C CYS A 39 6.54 -4.09 -1.65
N ARG A 40 7.45 -3.89 -2.61
CA ARG A 40 8.46 -2.83 -2.57
C ARG A 40 7.87 -1.43 -2.44
N LYS A 41 6.81 -1.15 -3.18
CA LYS A 41 6.24 0.20 -3.29
C LYS A 41 5.35 0.56 -2.10
N MET A 42 4.70 -0.44 -1.50
CA MET A 42 3.88 -0.29 -0.30
C MET A 42 4.68 -0.42 1.00
N GLY A 43 5.92 -0.91 0.96
CA GLY A 43 6.68 -1.26 2.17
C GLY A 43 6.09 -2.47 2.90
N SER A 44 5.28 -3.26 2.21
CA SER A 44 4.72 -4.52 2.71
C SER A 44 5.72 -5.66 2.49
N SER A 45 5.43 -6.85 3.01
CA SER A 45 6.15 -8.08 2.61
C SER A 45 5.25 -8.94 1.73
N ASP A 46 5.82 -9.76 0.86
CA ASP A 46 5.10 -10.82 0.13
C ASP A 46 4.26 -11.67 1.09
N ARG A 47 4.78 -11.99 2.28
CA ARG A 47 4.03 -12.66 3.34
C ARG A 47 2.71 -12.00 3.73
N THR A 48 2.63 -10.66 3.70
CA THR A 48 1.38 -9.94 3.98
C THR A 48 0.39 -9.92 2.82
N PHE A 49 0.83 -10.27 1.62
CA PHE A 49 -0.03 -10.40 0.44
C PHE A 49 -0.72 -11.78 0.37
N TYR A 50 -0.09 -12.81 0.94
CA TYR A 50 -0.53 -14.21 0.88
C TYR A 50 -1.11 -14.77 2.19
N ASN A 51 -1.24 -13.96 3.25
CA ASN A 51 -1.71 -14.38 4.57
C ASN A 51 -2.90 -13.56 5.04
#